data_AF-A0A918PVL5-F1
#
_entry.id   AF-A0A918PVL5-F1
#
_cell.length_a   1.000
_cell.length_b   1.000
_cell.length_c   1.000
_cell.angle_alpha   90.00
_cell.angle_beta   90.00
_cell.angle_gamma   90.00
#
_symmetry.space_group_name_H-M   'P 1'
#
loop_
_entity.id
_entity.type
_entity.pdbx_description
1 polymer ?
#
loop_
_entity_poly.entity_id
_entity_poly.type
_entity_poly.pdbx_seq_one_letter_code
_entity_poly.pdbx_strand_id
1 'polypeptide(L)'
;MASDTHTAERYTPQERRARLRAFADRMLGHLEDLDPPQDASELERTVRVGLMIERLYARVDIAERRAPPPPLTPEQEAAEAAEAVQRRAEHHAYWVDRVNGLRLMREAEEAKTLKPAPAPVSAPSPPVYTDWPKTCDDDFEGYGDEDDDLIDDLSDEVIAPVAKPEPPLARVIDPQDPPQRPDYGGG
;
A
#
# COMPACT_ATOMS: atom_id res chain seq x y z
N MET A 1 -6.28 -5.19 47.54
CA MET A 1 -6.35 -6.36 46.66
C MET A 1 -6.52 -5.84 45.24
N ALA A 2 -5.41 -5.57 44.56
CA ALA A 2 -5.44 -5.15 43.17
C ALA A 2 -5.86 -6.36 42.32
N SER A 3 -6.97 -6.25 41.63
CA SER A 3 -7.49 -7.30 40.74
C SER A 3 -6.63 -7.34 39.48
N ASP A 4 -5.51 -8.06 39.53
CA ASP A 4 -4.73 -8.44 38.37
C ASP A 4 -5.59 -9.33 37.46
N THR A 5 -6.40 -8.69 36.63
CA THR A 5 -7.26 -9.30 35.62
C THR A 5 -6.92 -8.81 34.23
N HIS A 6 -5.64 -8.45 34.02
CA HIS A 6 -5.08 -8.55 32.68
C HIS A 6 -4.97 -10.04 32.36
N THR A 7 -6.07 -10.61 31.88
CA THR A 7 -6.08 -11.90 31.22
C THR A 7 -5.04 -11.82 30.11
N ALA A 8 -3.90 -12.49 30.29
CA ALA A 8 -3.00 -12.77 29.18
C ALA A 8 -3.86 -13.31 28.04
N GLU A 9 -3.81 -12.67 26.87
CA GLU A 9 -4.64 -13.05 25.72
C GLU A 9 -4.34 -14.52 25.38
N ARG A 10 -5.20 -15.45 25.81
CA ARG A 10 -4.98 -16.90 25.65
C ARG A 10 -4.95 -17.37 24.20
N TYR A 11 -5.34 -16.50 23.27
CA TYR A 11 -5.51 -16.81 21.86
C TYR A 11 -4.87 -15.73 21.01
N THR A 12 -4.18 -16.13 19.94
CA THR A 12 -3.73 -15.19 18.92
C THR A 12 -4.94 -14.52 18.24
N PRO A 13 -4.78 -13.34 17.62
CA PRO A 13 -5.86 -12.70 16.86
C PRO A 13 -6.47 -13.64 15.80
N GLN A 14 -5.65 -14.46 15.16
CA GLN A 14 -6.10 -15.46 14.18
C GLN A 14 -6.95 -16.55 14.83
N GLU A 15 -6.51 -17.10 15.97
CA GLU A 15 -7.29 -18.10 16.71
C GLU A 15 -8.61 -17.53 17.24
N ARG A 16 -8.63 -16.26 17.68
CA ARG A 16 -9.87 -15.58 18.09
C ARG A 16 -10.86 -15.49 16.93
N ARG A 17 -10.41 -15.08 15.76
CA ARG A 17 -11.25 -15.03 14.54
C ARG A 17 -11.77 -16.42 14.17
N ALA A 18 -10.90 -17.42 14.12
CA ALA A 18 -11.28 -18.79 13.80
C ALA A 18 -12.34 -19.35 14.76
N ARG A 19 -12.20 -19.06 16.06
CA ARG A 19 -13.17 -19.49 17.08
C ARG A 19 -14.50 -18.77 16.98
N LEU A 20 -14.49 -17.47 16.69
CA LEU A 20 -15.72 -16.70 16.46
C LEU A 20 -16.45 -17.21 15.22
N ARG A 21 -15.72 -17.52 14.15
CA ARG A 21 -16.29 -18.12 12.93
C ARG A 21 -16.90 -19.49 13.22
N ALA A 22 -16.13 -20.40 13.83
CA ALA A 22 -16.63 -21.72 14.22
C ALA A 22 -17.82 -21.67 15.19
N PHE A 23 -17.91 -20.64 16.03
CA PHE A 23 -19.07 -20.42 16.88
C PHE A 23 -20.29 -19.97 16.08
N ALA A 24 -20.12 -19.05 15.13
CA ALA A 24 -21.19 -18.62 14.22
C ALA A 24 -21.66 -19.79 13.33
N ASP A 25 -20.75 -20.63 12.83
CA ASP A 25 -21.07 -21.83 12.05
C ASP A 25 -21.97 -22.80 12.85
N ARG A 26 -21.63 -23.05 14.13
CA ARG A 26 -22.46 -23.88 15.01
C ARG A 26 -23.83 -23.26 15.28
N MET A 27 -23.90 -21.94 15.48
CA MET A 27 -25.19 -21.25 15.65
C MET A 27 -26.04 -21.34 14.40
N LEU A 28 -25.43 -21.22 13.22
CA LEU A 28 -26.12 -21.33 11.94
C LEU A 28 -26.67 -22.75 11.74
N GLY A 29 -25.85 -23.78 11.98
CA GLY A 29 -26.33 -25.18 11.93
C GLY A 29 -27.49 -25.43 12.89
N HIS A 30 -27.41 -24.94 14.13
CA HIS A 30 -28.53 -25.03 15.07
C HIS A 30 -29.79 -24.28 14.61
N LEU A 31 -29.65 -23.18 13.86
CA LEU A 31 -30.79 -22.43 13.32
C LEU A 31 -31.45 -23.18 12.15
N GLU A 32 -30.65 -23.85 11.33
CA GLU A 32 -31.12 -24.69 10.21
C GLU A 32 -31.86 -25.95 10.68
N ASP A 33 -31.48 -26.49 11.84
CA ASP A 33 -32.11 -27.66 12.45
C ASP A 33 -33.45 -27.35 13.16
N LEU A 34 -33.83 -26.07 13.31
CA LEU A 34 -35.09 -25.70 13.97
C LEU A 34 -36.29 -25.94 13.04
N ASP A 35 -37.38 -26.40 13.63
CA ASP A 35 -38.68 -26.42 12.96
C ASP A 35 -39.09 -25.00 12.53
N PRO A 36 -39.87 -24.87 11.44
CA PRO A 36 -40.41 -23.58 11.04
C PRO A 36 -41.19 -22.92 12.19
N PRO A 37 -41.02 -21.60 12.44
CA PRO A 37 -41.70 -20.91 13.53
C PRO A 37 -43.21 -20.99 13.34
N GLN A 38 -43.93 -21.32 14.42
CA GLN A 38 -45.38 -21.52 14.39
C GLN A 38 -46.15 -20.22 14.64
N ASP A 39 -45.49 -19.23 15.26
CA ASP A 39 -46.08 -17.92 15.56
C ASP A 39 -45.11 -16.76 15.33
N ALA A 40 -45.65 -15.54 15.44
CA ALA A 40 -44.89 -14.30 15.22
C ALA A 40 -43.75 -14.10 16.25
N SER A 41 -43.91 -14.59 17.48
CA SER A 41 -42.90 -14.43 18.53
C SER A 41 -41.69 -15.34 18.31
N GLU A 42 -41.94 -16.56 17.83
CA GLU A 42 -40.90 -17.50 17.41
C GLU A 42 -40.18 -17.00 16.15
N LEU A 43 -40.92 -16.43 15.20
CA LEU A 43 -40.34 -15.79 14.01
C LEU A 43 -39.41 -14.64 14.42
N GLU A 44 -39.84 -13.74 15.29
CA GLU A 44 -39.00 -12.64 15.79
C GLU A 44 -37.73 -13.14 16.49
N ARG A 45 -37.86 -14.20 17.30
CA ARG A 45 -36.70 -14.81 17.98
C ARG A 45 -35.71 -15.35 16.95
N THR A 46 -36.21 -16.06 15.94
CA THR A 46 -35.40 -16.66 14.86
C THR A 46 -34.68 -15.57 14.06
N VAL A 47 -35.38 -14.51 13.67
CA VAL A 47 -34.79 -13.36 12.98
C VAL A 47 -33.72 -12.68 13.84
N ARG A 48 -33.97 -12.49 15.13
CA ARG A 48 -32.99 -11.89 16.05
C ARG A 48 -31.71 -12.73 16.13
N VAL A 49 -31.84 -14.05 16.20
CA VAL A 49 -30.68 -14.96 16.18
C VAL A 49 -29.95 -14.88 14.84
N GLY A 50 -30.67 -14.88 13.71
CA GLY A 50 -30.09 -14.69 12.37
C GLY A 50 -29.24 -13.42 12.26
N LEU A 51 -29.78 -12.28 12.73
CA LEU A 51 -29.06 -11.01 12.75
C LEU A 51 -27.81 -11.04 13.65
N MET A 52 -27.87 -11.76 14.77
CA MET A 52 -26.70 -11.94 15.64
C MET A 52 -25.60 -12.76 14.94
N ILE A 53 -25.98 -13.82 14.21
CA ILE A 53 -25.05 -14.64 13.42
C ILE A 53 -24.40 -13.79 12.33
N GLU A 54 -25.19 -13.05 11.57
CA GLU A 54 -24.69 -12.15 10.51
C GLU A 54 -23.69 -11.13 11.08
N ARG A 55 -24.02 -10.52 12.23
CA ARG A 55 -23.12 -9.56 12.89
C ARG A 55 -21.81 -10.21 13.34
N LEU A 56 -21.81 -11.49 13.72
CA LEU A 56 -20.59 -12.22 14.05
C LEU A 56 -19.71 -12.40 12.81
N TYR A 57 -20.27 -12.84 11.69
CA TYR A 57 -19.52 -12.94 10.43
C TYR A 57 -18.96 -11.59 10.00
N ALA A 58 -19.78 -10.53 10.00
CA ALA A 58 -19.32 -9.19 9.64
C ALA A 58 -18.12 -8.73 10.49
N ARG A 59 -18.13 -9.04 11.80
CA ARG A 59 -16.99 -8.73 12.68
C ARG A 59 -15.75 -9.55 12.35
N VAL A 60 -15.91 -10.83 12.04
CA VAL A 60 -14.80 -11.70 11.62
C VAL A 60 -14.22 -11.19 10.30
N ASP A 61 -15.05 -10.91 9.31
CA ASP A 61 -14.63 -10.44 7.99
C ASP A 61 -13.89 -9.09 8.06
N ILE A 62 -14.39 -8.14 8.86
CA ILE A 62 -13.69 -6.87 9.11
C ILE A 62 -12.33 -7.12 9.76
N ALA A 63 -12.26 -8.05 10.72
CA ALA A 63 -11.02 -8.39 11.41
C ALA A 63 -10.03 -9.16 10.52
N GLU A 64 -10.51 -9.92 9.52
CA GLU A 64 -9.69 -10.57 8.50
C GLU A 64 -9.14 -9.55 7.50
N ARG A 65 -9.97 -8.61 7.01
CA ARG A 65 -9.53 -7.54 6.11
C ARG A 65 -8.51 -6.59 6.73
N ARG A 66 -8.58 -6.39 8.05
CA ARG A 66 -7.60 -5.61 8.83
C ARG A 66 -6.37 -6.42 9.24
N ALA A 67 -6.36 -7.73 9.01
CA ALA A 67 -5.22 -8.55 9.37
C ALA A 67 -4.04 -8.21 8.45
N PRO A 68 -2.80 -8.15 8.98
CA PRO A 68 -1.62 -8.19 8.13
C PRO A 68 -1.68 -9.43 7.24
N PRO A 69 -1.26 -9.34 5.97
CA PRO A 69 -1.14 -10.51 5.13
C PRO A 69 -0.22 -11.53 5.80
N PRO A 70 -0.48 -12.84 5.66
CA PRO A 70 0.43 -13.85 6.17
C PRO A 70 1.81 -13.64 5.54
N PRO A 71 2.89 -13.89 6.29
CA PRO A 71 4.24 -13.82 5.74
C PRO A 71 4.31 -14.79 4.55
N LEU A 72 4.82 -14.29 3.44
CA LEU A 72 5.02 -15.09 2.25
C LEU A 72 6.09 -16.16 2.54
N THR A 73 5.90 -17.34 1.97
CA THR A 73 6.97 -18.33 1.91
C THR A 73 8.07 -17.83 0.98
N PRO A 74 9.34 -18.25 1.16
CA PRO A 74 10.44 -17.81 0.29
C PRO A 74 10.19 -18.13 -1.19
N GLU A 75 9.45 -19.20 -1.49
CA GLU A 75 9.02 -19.54 -2.86
C GLU A 75 8.02 -18.53 -3.42
N GLN A 76 7.05 -18.08 -2.61
CA GLN A 76 6.10 -17.05 -3.01
C GLN A 76 6.77 -15.69 -3.14
N GLU A 77 7.69 -15.32 -2.25
CA GLU A 77 8.48 -14.09 -2.36
C GLU A 77 9.30 -14.08 -3.66
N ALA A 78 9.94 -15.20 -4.00
CA ALA A 78 10.68 -15.33 -5.24
C ALA A 78 9.78 -15.24 -6.49
N ALA A 79 8.58 -15.84 -6.43
CA ALA A 79 7.60 -15.76 -7.51
C ALA A 79 7.08 -14.32 -7.70
N GLU A 80 6.70 -13.64 -6.62
CA GLU A 80 6.26 -12.24 -6.68
C GLU A 80 7.39 -11.31 -7.14
N ALA A 81 8.62 -11.55 -6.69
CA ALA A 81 9.78 -10.80 -7.17
C ALA A 81 10.04 -11.01 -8.66
N ALA A 82 9.94 -12.26 -9.15
CA ALA A 82 10.07 -12.57 -10.57
C ALA A 82 8.98 -11.90 -11.40
N GLU A 83 7.72 -11.94 -10.94
CA GLU A 83 6.60 -11.27 -11.60
C GLU A 83 6.77 -9.74 -11.57
N ALA A 84 7.26 -9.17 -10.47
CA ALA A 84 7.54 -7.74 -10.37
C ALA A 84 8.67 -7.31 -11.32
N VAL A 85 9.73 -8.12 -11.45
CA VAL A 85 10.80 -7.89 -12.43
C VAL A 85 10.25 -7.93 -13.84
N GLN A 86 9.42 -8.92 -14.17
CA GLN A 86 8.78 -9.05 -15.47
C GLN A 86 7.88 -7.84 -15.77
N ARG A 87 7.02 -7.46 -14.83
CA ARG A 87 6.11 -6.30 -14.96
C ARG A 87 6.89 -5.00 -15.17
N ARG A 88 8.02 -4.84 -14.48
CA ARG A 88 8.92 -3.69 -14.65
C ARG A 88 9.59 -3.71 -16.03
N ALA A 89 10.02 -4.87 -16.51
CA ALA A 89 10.62 -5.02 -17.83
C ALA A 89 9.60 -4.70 -18.94
N GLU A 90 8.37 -5.20 -18.82
CA GLU A 90 7.26 -4.91 -19.74
C GLU A 90 6.91 -3.42 -19.74
N HIS A 91 6.80 -2.80 -18.57
CA HIS A 91 6.54 -1.36 -18.45
C HIS A 91 7.67 -0.52 -19.08
N HIS A 92 8.93 -0.90 -18.86
CA HIS A 92 10.07 -0.23 -19.46
C HIS A 92 10.09 -0.41 -20.99
N ALA A 93 9.85 -1.62 -21.49
CA ALA A 93 9.78 -1.89 -22.93
C ALA A 93 8.66 -1.07 -23.60
N TYR A 94 7.48 -1.00 -22.99
CA TYR A 94 6.39 -0.14 -23.44
C TYR A 94 6.80 1.33 -23.52
N TRP A 95 7.48 1.85 -22.50
CA TRP A 95 7.94 3.23 -22.50
C TRP A 95 8.98 3.52 -23.58
N VAL A 96 9.94 2.62 -23.77
CA VAL A 96 10.95 2.74 -24.83
C VAL A 96 10.29 2.75 -26.21
N ASP A 97 9.35 1.84 -26.45
CA ASP A 97 8.61 1.78 -27.73
C ASP A 97 7.83 3.08 -27.97
N ARG A 98 7.14 3.59 -26.94
CA ARG A 98 6.42 4.87 -27.01
C ARG A 98 7.33 6.05 -27.36
N VAL A 99 8.50 6.15 -26.73
CA VAL A 99 9.46 7.24 -27.01
C VAL A 99 10.02 7.11 -28.43
N ASN A 100 10.34 5.89 -28.87
CA ASN A 100 10.79 5.64 -30.24
C ASN A 100 9.71 6.01 -31.27
N GLY A 101 8.45 5.67 -31.01
CA GLY A 101 7.32 6.06 -31.85
C GLY A 101 7.20 7.58 -32.00
N LEU A 102 7.31 8.33 -30.90
CA LEU A 102 7.31 9.80 -30.93
C LEU A 102 8.50 10.37 -31.71
N ARG A 103 9.70 9.78 -31.56
CA ARG A 103 10.89 10.20 -32.31
C ARG A 103 10.69 10.00 -33.82
N LEU A 104 10.19 8.83 -34.22
CA LEU A 104 9.92 8.52 -35.64
C LEU A 104 8.87 9.46 -36.24
N MET A 105 7.84 9.82 -35.48
CA MET A 105 6.85 10.81 -35.92
C MET A 105 7.48 12.17 -36.14
N ARG A 106 8.38 12.61 -35.25
CA ARG A 106 9.13 13.87 -35.41
C ARG A 106 10.00 13.85 -36.66
N GLU A 107 10.79 12.80 -36.84
CA GLU A 107 11.66 12.62 -38.02
C GLU A 107 10.84 12.62 -39.33
N ALA A 108 9.65 12.00 -39.31
CA ALA A 108 8.74 12.00 -40.46
C ALA A 108 8.17 13.40 -40.76
N GLU A 109 7.86 14.20 -39.75
CA GLU A 109 7.44 15.60 -39.94
C GLU A 109 8.60 16.48 -40.46
N GLU A 110 9.81 16.30 -39.92
CA GLU A 110 11.00 17.00 -40.42
C GLU A 110 11.30 16.63 -41.88
N ALA A 111 11.18 15.36 -42.27
CA ALA A 111 11.34 14.91 -43.64
C ALA A 111 10.32 15.54 -44.62
N LYS A 112 9.10 15.85 -44.16
CA LYS A 112 8.08 16.54 -44.98
C LYS A 112 8.38 18.03 -45.17
N THR A 113 9.15 18.65 -44.27
CA THR A 113 9.44 20.10 -44.28
C THR A 113 10.73 20.47 -45.02
N LEU A 114 11.55 19.48 -45.41
CA LEU A 114 12.71 19.68 -46.29
C LEU A 114 12.27 20.01 -47.73
N LYS A 115 11.98 21.29 -47.96
CA LYS A 115 11.87 21.90 -49.30
C LYS A 115 13.25 21.81 -50.00
N PRO A 116 13.33 21.44 -51.29
CA PRO A 116 14.62 21.31 -51.97
C PRO A 116 15.40 22.62 -51.88
N ALA A 117 16.69 22.51 -51.53
CA ALA A 117 17.59 23.65 -51.41
C ALA A 117 17.50 24.52 -52.67
N PRO A 118 17.26 25.84 -52.55
CA PRO A 118 17.34 26.72 -53.71
C PRO A 118 18.75 26.62 -54.29
N ALA A 119 18.83 26.52 -55.62
CA ALA A 119 20.09 26.42 -56.36
C ALA A 119 21.11 27.47 -55.88
N PRO A 120 22.43 27.16 -55.87
CA PRO A 120 23.44 28.07 -55.36
C PRO A 120 23.39 29.37 -56.17
N VAL A 121 22.81 30.41 -55.57
CA VAL A 121 22.83 31.75 -56.14
C VAL A 121 24.25 32.26 -55.91
N SER A 122 24.97 32.48 -57.01
CA SER A 122 26.33 33.01 -57.01
C SER A 122 26.37 34.29 -56.17
N ALA A 123 27.05 34.22 -55.03
CA ALA A 123 27.16 35.36 -54.11
C ALA A 123 28.00 36.48 -54.75
N PRO A 124 27.54 37.74 -54.78
CA PRO A 124 28.44 38.86 -54.96
C PRO A 124 29.29 39.03 -53.68
N SER A 125 30.58 39.32 -53.88
CA SER A 125 31.58 39.53 -52.82
C SER A 125 31.12 40.56 -51.78
N PRO A 126 31.43 40.34 -50.48
CA PRO A 126 31.01 41.28 -49.45
C PRO A 126 31.79 42.59 -49.55
N PRO A 127 31.16 43.77 -49.39
CA PRO A 127 31.89 44.98 -49.11
C PRO A 127 32.53 44.90 -47.71
N VAL A 128 33.76 45.37 -47.63
CA VAL A 128 34.51 45.54 -46.37
C VAL A 128 33.78 46.57 -45.52
N TYR A 129 33.17 46.13 -44.42
CA TYR A 129 32.60 47.02 -43.40
C TYR A 129 33.65 47.23 -42.32
N THR A 130 34.36 48.35 -42.40
CA THR A 130 35.07 48.92 -41.25
C THR A 130 34.06 49.59 -40.33
N ASP A 131 34.27 49.41 -39.03
CA ASP A 131 33.55 50.01 -37.90
C ASP A 131 32.14 49.48 -37.60
N TRP A 132 32.12 48.58 -36.62
CA TRP A 132 30.99 48.43 -35.71
C TRP A 132 31.42 48.91 -34.32
N PRO A 133 30.77 49.95 -33.77
CA PRO A 133 31.07 50.41 -32.42
C PRO A 133 30.58 49.38 -31.41
N LYS A 134 31.47 49.00 -30.48
CA LYS A 134 31.11 48.36 -29.22
C LYS A 134 30.30 49.35 -28.40
N THR A 135 28.99 49.14 -28.33
CA THR A 135 28.20 49.53 -27.17
C THR A 135 27.40 48.33 -26.74
N CYS A 136 27.87 47.74 -25.64
CA CYS A 136 27.00 47.07 -24.68
C CYS A 136 25.89 48.05 -24.26
N ASP A 137 24.71 47.50 -24.00
CA ASP A 137 23.77 47.85 -22.93
C ASP A 137 22.53 46.97 -23.25
N ASP A 138 22.42 45.79 -22.63
CA ASP A 138 21.67 45.58 -21.38
C ASP A 138 20.29 46.23 -21.47
N ASP A 139 19.28 45.42 -21.80
CA ASP A 139 17.86 45.57 -21.44
C ASP A 139 17.05 44.57 -22.30
N PHE A 140 17.10 43.27 -21.94
CA PHE A 140 16.05 42.34 -22.36
C PHE A 140 15.33 41.85 -21.11
N GLU A 141 14.21 42.52 -20.85
CA GLU A 141 13.26 42.28 -19.77
C GLU A 141 12.84 40.81 -19.73
N GLY A 142 13.24 40.14 -18.65
CA GLY A 142 12.76 38.83 -18.26
C GLY A 142 11.30 38.91 -17.83
N TYR A 143 10.40 38.63 -18.75
CA TYR A 143 8.99 38.39 -18.45
C TYR A 143 8.75 36.92 -18.11
N GLY A 144 8.36 36.69 -16.86
CA GLY A 144 7.30 35.75 -16.50
C GLY A 144 7.67 34.28 -16.39
N ASP A 145 8.00 33.86 -15.16
CA ASP A 145 7.54 32.55 -14.66
C ASP A 145 7.44 32.63 -13.13
N GLU A 146 6.46 33.39 -12.65
CA GLU A 146 6.03 33.42 -11.26
C GLU A 146 4.65 32.76 -11.19
N ASP A 147 4.56 31.45 -11.44
CA ASP A 147 3.37 30.65 -11.14
C ASP A 147 3.74 29.15 -11.15
N ASP A 148 4.53 28.68 -10.17
CA ASP A 148 4.69 27.22 -9.96
C ASP A 148 5.10 26.82 -8.52
N ASP A 149 4.64 27.56 -7.49
CA ASP A 149 4.82 27.16 -6.08
C ASP A 149 3.46 26.95 -5.36
N LEU A 150 2.51 26.30 -6.04
CA LEU A 150 1.25 25.88 -5.44
C LEU A 150 1.03 24.38 -5.62
N ILE A 151 1.79 23.55 -4.90
CA ILE A 151 1.41 22.25 -4.30
C ILE A 151 2.66 21.75 -3.56
N ASP A 152 2.66 21.84 -2.22
CA ASP A 152 3.28 20.85 -1.31
C ASP A 152 3.11 21.25 0.17
N ASP A 153 1.89 21.59 0.59
CA ASP A 153 1.58 21.83 2.03
C ASP A 153 0.46 20.94 2.57
N LEU A 154 0.39 19.69 2.10
CA LEU A 154 -0.49 18.68 2.70
C LEU A 154 0.15 17.28 2.65
N SER A 155 1.09 17.02 3.56
CA SER A 155 1.08 15.85 4.47
C SER A 155 2.47 15.55 5.05
N ASP A 156 2.87 16.28 6.08
CA ASP A 156 3.79 15.74 7.09
C ASP A 156 3.07 15.78 8.44
N GLU A 157 2.08 14.90 8.55
CA GLU A 157 1.51 14.55 9.83
C GLU A 157 2.60 13.82 10.61
N VAL A 158 3.11 14.52 11.63
CA VAL A 158 4.12 14.10 12.58
C VAL A 158 3.74 12.76 13.20
N ILE A 159 4.18 11.66 12.59
CA ILE A 159 4.20 10.35 13.24
C ILE A 159 5.32 10.44 14.28
N ALA A 160 4.94 10.72 15.53
CA ALA A 160 5.83 10.59 16.67
C ALA A 160 6.52 9.22 16.61
N PRO A 161 7.84 9.12 16.88
CA PRO A 161 8.51 7.83 16.92
C PRO A 161 7.85 6.99 18.00
N VAL A 162 7.12 5.96 17.58
CA VAL A 162 6.62 4.91 18.46
C VAL A 162 7.85 4.32 19.13
N ALA A 163 7.99 4.61 20.43
CA ALA A 163 9.02 4.03 21.26
C ALA A 163 8.97 2.51 21.09
N LYS A 164 10.07 1.95 20.58
CA LYS A 164 10.30 0.50 20.57
C LYS A 164 10.00 -0.02 21.98
N PRO A 165 9.03 -0.93 22.19
CA PRO A 165 8.92 -1.59 23.47
C PRO A 165 10.23 -2.35 23.70
N GLU A 166 10.96 -1.98 24.75
CA GLU A 166 12.11 -2.75 25.22
C GLU A 166 11.66 -4.21 25.40
N PRO A 167 12.42 -5.18 24.87
CA PRO A 167 12.12 -6.57 25.13
C PRO A 167 12.20 -6.80 26.64
N PRO A 168 11.22 -7.49 27.25
CA PRO A 168 11.32 -7.83 28.67
C PRO A 168 12.62 -8.62 28.84
N LEU A 169 13.50 -8.10 29.71
CA LEU A 169 14.72 -8.78 30.11
C LEU A 169 14.36 -10.22 30.42
N ALA A 170 14.87 -11.13 29.60
CA ALA A 170 14.75 -12.56 29.85
C ALA A 170 15.24 -12.78 31.28
N ARG A 171 14.35 -13.26 32.15
CA ARG A 171 14.76 -13.74 33.46
C ARG A 171 15.85 -14.77 33.20
N VAL A 172 17.08 -14.39 33.55
CA VAL A 172 18.19 -15.33 33.66
C VAL A 172 17.73 -16.34 34.70
N ILE A 173 17.28 -17.50 34.22
CA ILE A 173 16.99 -18.64 35.07
C ILE A 173 18.36 -19.08 35.56
N ASP A 174 18.66 -18.78 36.82
CA ASP A 174 19.85 -19.28 37.48
C ASP A 174 19.75 -20.82 37.46
N PRO A 175 20.71 -21.54 36.86
CA PRO A 175 20.69 -23.01 36.80
C PRO A 175 20.74 -23.68 38.18
N GLN A 176 20.88 -22.91 39.26
CA GLN A 176 20.76 -23.38 40.64
C GLN A 176 19.34 -23.31 41.23
N ASP A 177 18.35 -22.76 40.53
CA ASP A 177 16.99 -22.63 41.08
C ASP A 177 16.22 -23.96 40.92
N PRO A 178 15.95 -24.71 42.02
CA PRO A 178 15.30 -26.00 41.93
C PRO A 178 13.84 -25.83 41.47
N PRO A 179 13.29 -26.76 40.68
CA PRO A 179 11.92 -26.68 40.22
C PRO A 179 10.97 -26.67 41.42
N GLN A 180 10.26 -25.55 41.61
CA GLN A 180 9.23 -25.46 42.64
C GLN A 180 8.12 -26.44 42.31
N ARG A 181 7.96 -27.46 43.16
CA ARG A 181 6.87 -28.43 43.05
C ARG A 181 5.54 -27.70 43.27
N PRO A 182 4.53 -27.90 42.41
CA PRO A 182 3.21 -27.38 42.67
C PRO A 182 2.68 -28.03 43.94
N ASP A 183 2.37 -27.18 44.91
CA ASP A 183 1.79 -27.57 46.19
C ASP A 183 0.35 -28.03 45.94
N TYR A 184 0.15 -29.34 45.87
CA TYR A 184 -1.19 -29.93 45.86
C TYR A 184 -1.72 -29.92 47.30
N GLY A 185 -2.13 -28.73 47.74
CA GLY A 185 -2.87 -28.56 48.98
C GLY A 185 -4.23 -29.26 48.87
N GLY A 186 -4.31 -30.46 49.44
CA GLY A 186 -5.56 -31.13 49.79
C GLY A 186 -6.04 -30.70 51.17
N GLY A 187 -7.36 -30.59 51.33
CA GLY A 187 -8.05 -30.30 52.59
C GLY A 187 -9.28 -29.45 52.39
#